data_AF-A0A944LCV7-F1
#
_entry.id   AF-A0A944LCV7-F1
#
_cell.length_a   1.000
_cell.length_b   1.000
_cell.length_c   1.000
_cell.angle_alpha   90.00
_cell.angle_beta   90.00
_cell.angle_gamma   90.00
#
_symmetry.space_group_name_H-M   'P 1'
#
loop_
_entity.id
_entity.type
_entity.pdbx_description
1 polymer ?
#
loop_
_entity_poly.entity_id
_entity_poly.type
_entity_poly.pdbx_seq_one_letter_code
_entity_poly.pdbx_strand_id
1 'polypeptide(L)'
;MVELYPNGGWAPPPYRAIRRWPFVVSIVALSLVAAGLGVGFAYSTHSAQEWRSAANKTSDDLAKTSGDLVAMTKQRDDLKIDAQELQNRLDGVNTKLVDTQKQLDGVTSDYNTATDRVRSLADEKAQVGDQAAYMETLVAMSQGVTAEMDGCIGNLQKLQTYLVDFSSYDPEALISYATQINDGCNKARADSDALSKKLAG
;
A
#
# COMPACT_ATOMS: atom_id res chain seq x y z
N MET A 1 -39.58 -19.74 -157.50
CA MET A 1 -40.56 -20.82 -157.27
C MET A 1 -41.34 -20.48 -156.03
N VAL A 2 -42.65 -20.47 -156.17
CA VAL A 2 -43.65 -20.32 -155.11
C VAL A 2 -43.70 -21.62 -154.30
N GLU A 3 -43.74 -21.54 -152.97
CA GLU A 3 -44.59 -22.46 -152.19
C GLU A 3 -44.91 -21.94 -150.78
N LEU A 4 -46.11 -22.29 -150.34
CA LEU A 4 -46.91 -21.66 -149.30
C LEU A 4 -46.61 -22.13 -147.86
N TYR A 5 -47.03 -21.27 -146.92
CA TYR A 5 -47.15 -21.41 -145.46
C TYR A 5 -47.79 -22.71 -144.94
N PRO A 6 -47.58 -23.04 -143.64
CA PRO A 6 -48.65 -22.77 -142.68
C PRO A 6 -48.21 -22.18 -141.32
N ASN A 7 -49.22 -21.65 -140.63
CA ASN A 7 -49.25 -20.93 -139.35
C ASN A 7 -48.52 -21.58 -138.16
N GLY A 8 -48.03 -20.73 -137.24
CA GLY A 8 -47.66 -21.10 -135.87
C GLY A 8 -46.96 -19.96 -135.13
N GLY A 9 -47.72 -19.13 -134.42
CA GLY A 9 -47.19 -18.00 -133.64
C GLY A 9 -46.54 -18.42 -132.32
N TRP A 10 -45.51 -17.66 -131.90
CA TRP A 10 -44.98 -17.66 -130.54
C TRP A 10 -44.75 -16.21 -130.09
N ALA A 11 -45.38 -15.86 -128.97
CA ALA A 11 -45.31 -14.55 -128.33
C ALA A 11 -43.91 -14.27 -127.73
N PRO A 12 -43.47 -13.00 -127.64
CA PRO A 12 -42.22 -12.64 -126.99
C PRO A 12 -42.28 -12.84 -125.47
N PRO A 13 -41.19 -13.27 -124.80
CA PRO A 13 -41.15 -13.38 -123.34
C PRO A 13 -41.16 -11.98 -122.69
N PRO A 14 -41.93 -11.76 -121.62
CA PRO A 14 -41.90 -10.48 -120.91
C PRO A 14 -40.60 -10.34 -120.09
N TYR A 15 -39.90 -9.22 -120.29
CA TYR A 15 -38.83 -8.75 -119.41
C TYR A 15 -39.40 -8.53 -117.99
N ARG A 16 -39.01 -9.35 -117.01
CA ARG A 16 -39.33 -9.13 -115.59
C ARG A 16 -38.40 -8.05 -115.03
N ALA A 17 -38.92 -6.86 -114.80
CA ALA A 17 -38.22 -5.84 -114.01
C ALA A 17 -37.96 -6.38 -112.59
N ILE A 18 -36.68 -6.48 -112.21
CA ILE A 18 -36.28 -6.91 -110.87
C ILE A 18 -36.76 -5.84 -109.87
N ARG A 19 -37.82 -6.18 -109.13
CA ARG A 19 -38.45 -5.32 -108.12
C ARG A 19 -37.44 -5.11 -106.99
N ARG A 20 -36.82 -3.92 -106.89
CA ARG A 20 -35.78 -3.55 -105.90
C ARG A 20 -36.28 -3.37 -104.45
N TRP A 21 -37.59 -3.48 -104.24
CA TRP A 21 -38.24 -3.37 -102.94
C TRP A 21 -37.74 -4.31 -101.82
N PRO A 22 -37.40 -5.60 -102.05
CA PRO A 22 -36.98 -6.48 -100.95
C PRO A 22 -35.62 -6.07 -100.39
N PHE A 23 -34.75 -5.43 -101.18
CA PHE A 23 -33.46 -4.93 -100.70
C PHE A 23 -33.62 -3.71 -99.80
N VAL A 24 -34.49 -2.76 -100.15
CA VAL A 24 -34.72 -1.56 -99.32
C VAL A 24 -35.34 -1.94 -97.97
N VAL A 25 -36.32 -2.85 -97.97
CA VAL A 25 -36.95 -3.33 -96.73
C VAL A 25 -35.95 -4.10 -95.86
N SER A 26 -35.08 -4.92 -96.45
CA SER A 26 -33.99 -5.61 -95.74
C SER A 26 -33.03 -4.62 -95.07
N ILE A 27 -32.58 -3.59 -95.78
CA ILE A 27 -31.66 -2.58 -95.24
C ILE A 27 -32.30 -1.81 -94.08
N VAL A 28 -33.57 -1.40 -94.22
CA VAL A 28 -34.29 -0.69 -93.15
C VAL A 28 -34.48 -1.61 -91.93
N ALA A 29 -34.88 -2.87 -92.14
CA ALA A 29 -35.02 -3.84 -91.06
C ALA A 29 -33.68 -4.09 -90.34
N LEU A 30 -32.59 -4.26 -91.08
CA LEU A 30 -31.25 -4.42 -90.51
C LEU A 30 -30.80 -3.18 -89.73
N SER A 31 -31.10 -1.97 -90.23
CA SER A 31 -30.75 -0.73 -89.54
C SER A 31 -31.51 -0.56 -88.21
N LEU A 32 -32.79 -0.96 -88.17
CA LEU A 32 -33.59 -0.95 -86.94
C LEU A 32 -33.09 -1.98 -85.92
N VAL A 33 -32.70 -3.17 -86.38
CA VAL A 33 -32.09 -4.20 -85.52
C VAL A 33 -30.75 -3.72 -84.96
N ALA A 34 -29.90 -3.10 -85.80
CA ALA A 34 -28.63 -2.54 -85.37
C ALA A 34 -28.81 -1.39 -84.35
N ALA A 35 -29.79 -0.51 -84.56
CA ALA A 35 -30.12 0.56 -83.61
C ALA A 35 -30.64 -0.02 -82.27
N GLY A 36 -31.52 -1.01 -82.30
CA GLY A 36 -32.03 -1.68 -81.10
C GLY A 36 -30.93 -2.38 -80.29
N LEU A 37 -30.01 -3.09 -80.98
CA LEU A 37 -28.85 -3.71 -80.35
C LEU A 37 -27.88 -2.68 -79.77
N GLY A 38 -27.67 -1.54 -80.44
CA GLY A 38 -26.82 -0.46 -79.95
C GLY A 38 -27.36 0.17 -78.65
N VAL A 39 -28.67 0.43 -78.58
CA VAL A 39 -29.32 0.96 -77.37
C VAL A 39 -29.28 -0.07 -76.23
N GLY A 40 -29.55 -1.35 -76.52
CA GLY A 40 -29.44 -2.43 -75.53
C GLY A 40 -28.01 -2.59 -74.98
N PHE A 41 -27.00 -2.48 -75.84
CA PHE A 41 -25.60 -2.53 -75.43
C PHE A 41 -25.21 -1.31 -74.56
N ALA A 42 -25.65 -0.11 -74.93
CA ALA A 42 -25.43 1.10 -74.13
C ALA A 42 -26.07 1.02 -72.73
N TYR A 43 -27.30 0.51 -72.62
CA TYR A 43 -27.95 0.30 -71.33
C TYR A 43 -27.27 -0.81 -70.49
N SER A 44 -26.85 -1.89 -71.15
CA SER A 44 -26.12 -2.98 -70.49
C SER A 44 -24.75 -2.54 -69.94
N THR A 45 -24.08 -1.62 -70.64
CA THR A 45 -22.79 -1.09 -70.21
C THR A 45 -22.95 -0.06 -69.10
N HIS A 46 -23.98 0.78 -69.13
CA HIS A 46 -24.32 1.72 -68.04
C HIS A 46 -24.64 0.98 -66.73
N SER A 47 -25.52 -0.02 -66.78
CA SER A 47 -25.84 -0.85 -65.61
C SER A 47 -24.61 -1.61 -65.10
N ALA A 48 -23.77 -2.14 -66.00
CA ALA A 48 -22.53 -2.80 -65.59
C ALA A 48 -21.49 -1.86 -64.94
N GLN A 49 -21.54 -0.54 -65.21
CA GLN A 49 -20.69 0.43 -64.52
C GLN A 49 -21.22 0.75 -63.11
N GLU A 50 -22.54 0.89 -62.96
CA GLU A 50 -23.17 1.09 -61.64
C GLU A 50 -22.91 -0.09 -60.70
N TRP A 51 -23.04 -1.32 -61.18
CA TRP A 51 -22.72 -2.51 -60.39
C TRP A 51 -21.25 -2.57 -59.97
N ARG A 52 -20.32 -2.18 -60.84
CA ARG A 52 -18.88 -2.09 -60.49
C ARG A 52 -18.62 -1.02 -59.43
N SER A 53 -19.26 0.15 -59.55
CA SER A 53 -19.11 1.21 -58.54
C SER A 53 -19.70 0.80 -57.20
N ALA A 54 -20.88 0.18 -57.19
CA ALA A 54 -21.51 -0.34 -55.99
C ALA A 54 -20.65 -1.45 -55.34
N ALA A 55 -20.14 -2.39 -56.13
CA ALA A 55 -19.24 -3.45 -55.64
C ALA A 55 -17.96 -2.89 -55.03
N ASN A 56 -17.34 -1.89 -55.67
CA ASN A 56 -16.13 -1.24 -55.13
C ASN A 56 -16.42 -0.52 -53.81
N LYS A 57 -17.53 0.22 -53.71
CA LYS A 57 -17.94 0.88 -52.45
C LYS A 57 -18.16 -0.12 -51.32
N THR A 58 -18.87 -1.21 -51.59
CA THR A 58 -19.10 -2.27 -50.60
C THR A 58 -17.80 -2.91 -50.16
N SER A 59 -16.85 -3.14 -51.08
CA SER A 59 -15.51 -3.64 -50.76
C SER A 59 -14.74 -2.67 -49.85
N ASP A 60 -14.78 -1.37 -50.14
CA ASP A 60 -14.12 -0.34 -49.33
C ASP A 60 -14.71 -0.24 -47.92
N ASP A 61 -16.04 -0.32 -47.80
CA ASP A 61 -16.71 -0.27 -46.50
C ASP A 61 -16.48 -1.54 -45.68
N LEU A 62 -16.40 -2.71 -46.31
CA LEU A 62 -15.98 -3.95 -45.64
C LEU A 62 -14.53 -3.84 -45.14
N ALA A 63 -13.64 -3.29 -45.97
CA ALA A 63 -12.24 -3.09 -45.59
C ALA A 63 -12.13 -2.15 -44.37
N LYS A 64 -12.86 -1.03 -44.36
CA LYS A 64 -12.93 -0.12 -43.19
C LYS A 64 -13.48 -0.83 -41.96
N THR A 65 -14.60 -1.53 -42.10
CA THR A 65 -15.24 -2.26 -40.99
C THR A 65 -14.28 -3.31 -40.41
N SER A 66 -13.53 -4.02 -41.26
CA SER A 66 -12.51 -4.97 -40.81
C SER A 66 -11.38 -4.27 -40.05
N GLY A 67 -10.94 -3.09 -40.49
CA GLY A 67 -9.96 -2.26 -39.81
C GLY A 67 -10.45 -1.79 -38.44
N ASP A 68 -11.70 -1.35 -38.35
CA ASP A 68 -12.32 -0.91 -37.10
C ASP A 68 -12.46 -2.07 -36.10
N LEU A 69 -12.83 -3.28 -36.56
CA LEU A 69 -12.89 -4.46 -35.69
C LEU A 69 -11.51 -4.83 -35.13
N VAL A 70 -10.46 -4.74 -35.95
CA VAL A 70 -9.08 -4.97 -35.50
C VAL A 70 -8.67 -3.90 -34.48
N ALA A 71 -9.01 -2.63 -34.71
CA ALA A 71 -8.74 -1.54 -33.77
C ALA A 71 -9.48 -1.74 -32.43
N MET A 72 -10.77 -2.11 -32.46
CA MET A 72 -11.53 -2.42 -31.25
C MET A 72 -10.99 -3.65 -30.51
N THR A 73 -10.52 -4.66 -31.24
CA THR A 73 -9.89 -5.84 -30.64
C THR A 73 -8.61 -5.44 -29.91
N LYS A 74 -7.77 -4.61 -30.53
CA LYS A 74 -6.57 -4.07 -29.89
C LYS A 74 -6.90 -3.26 -28.62
N GLN A 75 -7.87 -2.34 -28.69
CA GLN A 75 -8.31 -1.58 -27.52
C GLN A 75 -8.80 -2.46 -26.38
N ARG A 76 -9.54 -3.53 -26.69
CA ARG A 76 -10.01 -4.50 -25.69
C ARG A 76 -8.86 -5.23 -25.02
N ASP A 77 -7.84 -5.61 -25.79
CA ASP A 77 -6.68 -6.31 -25.26
C ASP A 77 -5.80 -5.38 -24.43
N ASP A 78 -5.62 -4.13 -24.86
CA ASP A 78 -4.95 -3.09 -24.07
C ASP A 78 -5.69 -2.86 -22.73
N LEU A 79 -7.03 -2.76 -22.74
CA LEU A 79 -7.83 -2.59 -21.53
C LEU A 79 -7.71 -3.78 -20.56
N LYS A 80 -7.56 -5.01 -21.08
CA LYS A 80 -7.31 -6.19 -20.23
C LYS A 80 -5.94 -6.14 -19.59
N ILE A 81 -4.92 -5.65 -20.30
CA ILE A 81 -3.58 -5.47 -19.77
C ILE A 81 -3.62 -4.43 -18.65
N ASP A 82 -4.26 -3.28 -18.88
CA ASP A 82 -4.42 -2.22 -17.88
C ASP A 82 -5.16 -2.71 -16.62
N ALA A 83 -6.23 -3.51 -16.81
CA ALA A 83 -6.97 -4.09 -15.69
C ALA A 83 -6.10 -5.05 -14.86
N GLN A 84 -5.26 -5.87 -15.51
CA GLN A 84 -4.31 -6.75 -14.81
C GLN A 84 -3.21 -5.96 -14.09
N GLU A 85 -2.67 -4.91 -14.70
CA GLU A 85 -1.68 -4.04 -14.07
C GLU A 85 -2.28 -3.37 -12.83
N LEU A 86 -3.50 -2.84 -12.93
CA LEU A 86 -4.17 -2.22 -11.81
C LEU A 86 -4.42 -3.22 -10.67
N GLN A 87 -4.81 -4.45 -11.00
CA GLN A 87 -4.97 -5.53 -10.01
C GLN A 87 -3.64 -5.83 -9.30
N ASN A 88 -2.55 -5.99 -10.04
CA ASN A 88 -1.22 -6.24 -9.48
C ASN A 88 -0.75 -5.09 -8.57
N ARG A 89 -1.05 -3.84 -8.96
CA ARG A 89 -0.77 -2.67 -8.13
C ARG A 89 -1.60 -2.67 -6.85
N LEU A 90 -2.87 -3.05 -6.94
CA LEU A 90 -3.77 -3.14 -5.78
C LEU A 90 -3.25 -4.20 -4.79
N ASP A 91 -2.90 -5.38 -5.29
CA ASP A 91 -2.36 -6.47 -4.48
C ASP A 91 -1.03 -6.06 -3.83
N GLY A 92 -0.14 -5.41 -4.58
CA GLY A 92 1.12 -4.89 -4.05
C GLY A 92 0.93 -3.82 -2.97
N VAL A 93 -0.05 -2.92 -3.13
CA VAL A 93 -0.37 -1.91 -2.11
C VAL A 93 -1.00 -2.56 -0.88
N ASN A 94 -1.88 -3.55 -1.04
CA ASN A 94 -2.48 -4.30 0.06
C ASN A 94 -1.43 -5.07 0.86
N THR A 95 -0.47 -5.73 0.21
CA THR A 95 0.65 -6.38 0.90
C THR A 95 1.47 -5.38 1.72
N LYS A 96 1.83 -4.23 1.13
CA LYS A 96 2.56 -3.17 1.84
C LYS A 96 1.79 -2.62 3.04
N LEU A 97 0.46 -2.46 2.91
CA LEU A 97 -0.40 -1.99 3.98
C LEU A 97 -0.40 -2.99 5.14
N VAL A 98 -0.57 -4.29 4.86
CA VAL A 98 -0.52 -5.35 5.88
C VAL A 98 0.85 -5.42 6.55
N ASP A 99 1.94 -5.30 5.80
CA ASP A 99 3.29 -5.32 6.37
C ASP A 99 3.56 -4.08 7.24
N THR A 100 3.11 -2.91 6.80
CA THR A 100 3.21 -1.67 7.60
C THR A 100 2.41 -1.76 8.88
N GLN A 101 1.21 -2.35 8.83
CA GLN A 101 0.39 -2.59 10.02
C GLN A 101 1.11 -3.51 11.01
N LYS A 102 1.69 -4.63 10.54
CA LYS A 102 2.47 -5.53 11.41
C LYS A 102 3.68 -4.85 12.03
N GLN A 103 4.36 -3.99 11.28
CA GLN A 103 5.49 -3.21 11.81
C GLN A 103 5.02 -2.24 12.90
N LEU A 104 3.89 -1.58 12.71
CA LEU A 104 3.31 -0.68 13.71
C LEU A 104 2.90 -1.43 14.98
N ASP A 105 2.28 -2.59 14.84
CA ASP A 105 1.90 -3.46 15.98
C ASP A 105 3.15 -3.91 16.76
N GLY A 106 4.22 -4.28 16.03
CA GLY A 106 5.52 -4.64 16.63
C GLY A 106 6.15 -3.48 17.40
N VAL A 107 6.26 -2.29 16.79
CA VAL A 107 6.79 -1.08 17.44
C VAL A 107 5.95 -0.70 18.67
N THR A 108 4.64 -0.85 18.61
CA THR A 108 3.74 -0.60 19.74
C THR A 108 4.01 -1.57 20.90
N SER A 109 4.21 -2.86 20.59
CA SER A 109 4.59 -3.87 21.58
C SER A 109 5.94 -3.57 22.23
N ASP A 110 6.93 -3.18 21.43
CA ASP A 110 8.27 -2.82 21.90
C ASP A 110 8.22 -1.58 22.80
N TYR A 111 7.43 -0.57 22.43
CA TYR A 111 7.23 0.64 23.23
C TYR A 111 6.60 0.33 24.59
N ASN A 112 5.57 -0.52 24.63
CA ASN A 112 4.95 -0.92 25.90
C ASN A 112 5.94 -1.69 26.79
N THR A 113 6.69 -2.62 26.21
CA THR A 113 7.73 -3.39 26.92
C THR A 113 8.82 -2.47 27.48
N ALA A 114 9.29 -1.49 26.69
CA ALA A 114 10.27 -0.52 27.13
C ALA A 114 9.72 0.36 28.27
N THR A 115 8.46 0.79 28.17
CA THR A 115 7.79 1.58 29.20
C THR A 115 7.68 0.82 30.53
N ASP A 116 7.30 -0.45 30.48
CA ASP A 116 7.21 -1.28 31.69
C ASP A 116 8.58 -1.53 32.31
N ARG A 117 9.62 -1.72 31.48
CA ARG A 117 11.00 -1.81 31.96
C ARG A 117 11.47 -0.51 32.62
N VAL A 118 11.13 0.65 32.06
CA VAL A 118 11.45 1.95 32.66
C VAL A 118 10.76 2.13 34.01
N ARG A 119 9.50 1.73 34.13
CA ARG A 119 8.77 1.75 35.42
C ARG A 119 9.44 0.83 36.44
N SER A 120 9.73 -0.41 36.06
CA SER A 120 10.42 -1.37 36.93
C SER A 120 11.78 -0.85 37.41
N LEU A 121 12.56 -0.22 36.52
CA LEU A 121 13.85 0.36 36.89
C LEU A 121 13.70 1.61 37.78
N ALA A 122 12.64 2.39 37.59
CA ALA A 122 12.33 3.52 38.45
C ALA A 122 11.95 3.06 39.86
N ASP A 123 11.13 2.00 39.98
CA ASP A 123 10.75 1.40 41.25
C ASP A 123 11.97 0.78 41.97
N GLU A 124 12.82 0.06 41.24
CA GLU A 124 14.07 -0.49 41.78
C GLU A 124 15.00 0.62 42.28
N LYS A 125 15.13 1.72 41.52
CA LYS A 125 15.94 2.88 41.92
C LYS A 125 15.36 3.58 43.16
N ALA A 126 14.04 3.68 43.27
CA ALA A 126 13.40 4.21 44.46
C ALA A 126 13.69 3.33 45.68
N GLN A 127 13.53 2.00 45.53
CA GLN A 127 13.82 1.04 46.60
C GLN A 127 15.28 1.09 47.06
N VAL A 128 16.23 1.16 46.12
CA VAL A 128 17.66 1.30 46.45
C VAL A 128 17.94 2.65 47.13
N GLY A 129 17.27 3.72 46.70
CA GLY A 129 17.35 5.03 47.37
C GLY A 129 16.86 4.98 48.81
N ASP A 130 15.72 4.35 49.06
CA ASP A 130 15.16 4.19 50.40
C ASP A 130 16.07 3.33 51.29
N GLN A 131 16.65 2.25 50.76
CA GLN A 131 17.64 1.45 51.48
C GLN A 131 18.89 2.25 51.83
N ALA A 132 19.40 3.08 50.92
CA ALA A 132 20.55 3.93 51.18
C ALA A 132 20.27 4.95 52.30
N ALA A 133 19.11 5.62 52.26
CA ALA A 133 18.68 6.55 53.31
C ALA A 133 18.48 5.86 54.67
N TYR A 134 17.94 4.64 54.66
CA TYR A 134 17.80 3.82 55.86
C TYR A 134 19.17 3.49 56.46
N MET A 135 20.12 3.03 55.64
CA MET A 135 21.48 2.72 56.08
C MET A 135 22.23 3.94 56.59
N GLU A 136 22.09 5.10 55.95
CA GLU A 136 22.65 6.37 56.44
C GLU A 136 22.12 6.70 57.83
N THR A 137 20.80 6.56 58.04
CA THR A 137 20.19 6.78 59.35
C THR A 137 20.73 5.79 60.39
N LEU A 138 20.94 4.53 60.00
CA LEU A 138 21.42 3.49 60.88
C LEU A 138 22.88 3.71 61.30
N VAL A 139 23.71 4.18 60.37
CA VAL A 139 25.10 4.60 60.63
C VAL A 139 25.14 5.82 61.55
N ALA A 140 24.28 6.82 61.33
CA ALA A 140 24.20 7.98 62.22
C ALA A 140 23.81 7.59 63.66
N MET A 141 22.86 6.67 63.81
CA MET A 141 22.47 6.14 65.12
C MET A 141 23.60 5.35 65.79
N SER A 142 24.32 4.51 65.05
CA SER A 142 25.44 3.76 65.62
C SER A 142 26.59 4.66 66.08
N GLN A 143 26.92 5.70 65.31
CA GLN A 143 27.90 6.72 65.70
C GLN A 143 27.47 7.47 66.97
N GLY A 144 26.17 7.78 67.10
CA GLY A 144 25.60 8.40 68.30
C GLY A 144 25.76 7.53 69.54
N VAL A 145 25.41 6.23 69.43
CA VAL A 145 25.57 5.27 70.54
C VAL A 145 27.04 5.15 70.96
N THR A 146 27.98 5.06 70.00
CA THR A 146 29.41 5.01 70.32
C THR A 146 29.87 6.26 71.06
N ALA A 147 29.49 7.46 70.60
CA ALA A 147 29.87 8.71 71.24
C ALA A 147 29.33 8.82 72.69
N GLU A 148 28.08 8.42 72.93
CA GLU A 148 27.47 8.44 74.27
C GLU A 148 28.07 7.37 75.19
N MET A 149 28.40 6.18 74.67
CA MET A 149 29.12 5.14 75.42
C MET A 149 30.53 5.58 75.81
N ASP A 150 31.29 6.20 74.89
CA ASP A 150 32.62 6.74 75.18
C ASP A 150 32.55 7.85 76.25
N GLY A 151 31.52 8.69 76.19
CA GLY A 151 31.24 9.71 77.21
C GLY A 151 30.95 9.10 78.60
N CYS A 152 30.10 8.08 78.66
CA CYS A 152 29.81 7.33 79.89
C CYS A 152 31.08 6.70 80.48
N ILE A 153 31.89 5.99 79.66
CA ILE A 153 33.15 5.37 80.10
C ILE A 153 34.14 6.43 80.60
N GLY A 154 34.30 7.53 79.88
CA GLY A 154 35.20 8.62 80.28
C GLY A 154 34.79 9.28 81.60
N ASN A 155 33.49 9.47 81.82
CA ASN A 155 33.01 10.02 83.10
C ASN A 155 33.11 9.01 84.25
N LEU A 156 32.92 7.71 83.99
CA LEU A 156 33.17 6.64 84.99
C LEU A 156 34.65 6.57 85.39
N GLN A 157 35.59 6.72 84.44
CA GLN A 157 37.03 6.78 84.74
C GLN A 157 37.39 8.00 85.60
N LYS A 158 36.78 9.16 85.34
CA LYS A 158 36.93 10.34 86.19
C LYS A 158 36.34 10.13 87.59
N LEU A 159 35.18 9.50 87.71
CA LEU A 159 34.61 9.14 89.02
C LEU A 159 35.53 8.21 89.80
N GLN A 160 36.12 7.21 89.14
CA GLN A 160 37.11 6.33 89.76
C GLN A 160 38.31 7.12 90.28
N THR A 161 38.76 8.15 89.55
CA THR A 161 39.83 9.05 90.00
C THR A 161 39.41 9.86 91.23
N TYR A 162 38.19 10.42 91.25
CA TYR A 162 37.64 11.13 92.41
C TYR A 162 37.55 10.24 93.66
N LEU A 163 37.18 8.96 93.50
CA LEU A 163 37.05 8.01 94.60
C LEU A 163 38.42 7.59 95.18
N VAL A 164 39.50 7.66 94.40
CA VAL A 164 40.87 7.36 94.87
C VAL A 164 41.41 8.46 95.79
N ASP A 165 41.03 9.71 95.58
CA ASP A 165 41.46 10.87 96.37
C ASP A 165 40.26 11.56 97.04
N PHE A 166 39.41 10.78 97.71
CA PHE A 166 38.12 11.24 98.24
C PHE A 166 38.24 12.43 99.23
N SER A 167 39.34 12.52 99.99
CA SER A 167 39.55 13.58 100.98
C SER A 167 39.79 14.98 100.40
N SER A 168 40.07 15.08 99.10
CA SER A 168 40.37 16.36 98.44
C SER A 168 39.16 17.00 97.74
N TYR A 169 37.99 16.37 97.75
CA TYR A 169 36.79 16.82 97.03
C TYR A 169 35.56 17.02 97.94
N ASP A 170 34.67 17.93 97.52
CA ASP A 170 33.41 18.20 98.20
C ASP A 170 32.38 17.08 97.93
N PRO A 171 31.78 16.48 98.98
CA PRO A 171 30.75 15.44 98.83
C PRO A 171 29.53 15.88 98.00
N GLU A 172 29.15 17.16 98.02
CA GLU A 172 27.98 17.64 97.27
C GLU A 172 28.25 17.67 95.75
N ALA A 173 29.48 18.05 95.36
CA ALA A 173 29.94 18.01 93.97
C ALA A 173 30.05 16.56 93.44
N LEU A 174 30.45 15.62 94.29
CA LEU A 174 30.52 14.18 93.97
C LEU A 174 29.14 13.58 93.67
N ILE A 175 28.10 13.94 94.44
CA ILE A 175 26.72 13.49 94.21
C ILE A 175 26.17 14.05 92.88
N SER A 176 26.42 15.34 92.61
CA SER A 176 26.01 15.97 91.35
C SER A 176 26.70 15.33 90.15
N TYR A 177 28.01 15.04 90.26
CA TYR A 177 28.76 14.38 89.20
C TYR A 177 28.32 12.93 88.96
N ALA A 178 28.04 12.18 90.02
CA ALA A 178 27.48 10.82 89.91
C ALA A 178 26.11 10.82 89.22
N THR A 179 25.30 11.86 89.44
CA THR A 179 24.00 12.01 88.75
C THR A 179 24.20 12.31 87.27
N GLN A 180 25.12 13.21 86.90
CA GLN A 180 25.47 13.46 85.50
C GLN A 180 25.99 12.21 84.77
N ILE A 181 26.82 11.40 85.43
CA ILE A 181 27.28 10.11 84.88
C ILE A 181 26.09 9.21 84.63
N ASN A 182 25.22 9.05 85.62
CA ASN A 182 24.07 8.17 85.52
C ASN A 182 23.12 8.62 84.39
N ASP A 183 22.88 9.92 84.26
CA ASP A 183 22.07 10.49 83.19
C ASP A 183 22.68 10.24 81.81
N GLY A 184 23.99 10.47 81.64
CA GLY A 184 24.71 10.18 80.40
C GLY A 184 24.70 8.69 80.03
N CYS A 185 24.95 7.81 81.00
CA CYS A 185 24.92 6.36 80.79
C CYS A 185 23.49 5.85 80.51
N ASN A 186 22.46 6.42 81.14
CA ASN A 186 21.05 6.09 80.85
C ASN A 186 20.66 6.55 79.44
N LYS A 187 21.17 7.69 78.99
CA LYS A 187 20.97 8.18 77.63
C LYS A 187 21.64 7.27 76.59
N ALA A 188 22.91 6.89 76.80
CA ALA A 188 23.61 5.93 75.95
C ALA A 188 22.84 4.59 75.84
N ARG A 189 22.26 4.13 76.96
CA ARG A 189 21.41 2.93 77.00
C ARG A 189 20.12 3.10 76.20
N ALA A 190 19.43 4.24 76.36
CA ALA A 190 18.23 4.54 75.60
C ALA A 190 18.49 4.61 74.08
N ASP A 191 19.61 5.20 73.67
CA ASP A 191 20.01 5.28 72.26
C ASP A 191 20.38 3.90 71.70
N SER A 192 21.06 3.05 72.48
CA SER A 192 21.35 1.65 72.15
C SER A 192 20.06 0.81 72.01
N ASP A 193 19.09 1.02 72.90
CA ASP A 193 17.79 0.35 72.85
C ASP A 193 16.98 0.81 71.62
N ALA A 194 17.04 2.11 71.27
CA ALA A 194 16.41 2.65 70.08
C ALA A 194 17.02 2.08 68.79
N LEU A 195 18.34 1.95 68.72
CA LEU A 195 19.04 1.29 67.62
C LEU A 195 18.67 -0.19 67.51
N SER A 196 18.65 -0.90 68.64
CA SER A 196 18.28 -2.32 68.70
C SER A 196 16.85 -2.57 68.22
N LYS A 197 15.90 -1.71 68.61
CA LYS A 197 14.51 -1.77 68.12
C LYS A 197 14.44 -1.55 66.61
N LYS A 198 15.19 -0.58 66.08
CA LYS A 198 15.20 -0.28 64.65
C LYS A 198 15.79 -1.42 63.81
N LEU A 199 16.80 -2.11 64.34
CA LEU A 199 17.39 -3.31 63.71
C LEU A 199 16.48 -4.54 63.78
N ALA A 200 15.62 -4.63 64.80
CA ALA A 200 14.73 -5.78 65.00
C ALA A 200 13.47 -5.76 64.10
N GLY A 201 13.15 -4.63 63.47
CA GLY A 201 11.96 -4.43 62.63
C GLY A 201 10.77 -3.93 63.41
#